data_AF-A0A7V5SBZ3-F1
#
_entry.id   AF-A0A7V5SBZ3-F1
#
_cell.length_a   1.000
_cell.length_b   1.000
_cell.length_c   1.000
_cell.angle_alpha   90.00
_cell.angle_beta   90.00
_cell.angle_gamma   90.00
#
_symmetry.space_group_name_H-M   'P 1'
#
loop_
_entity.id
_entity.type
_entity.pdbx_description
1 polymer ?
#
loop_
_entity_poly.entity_id
_entity_poly.type
_entity_poly.pdbx_seq_one_letter_code
_entity_poly.pdbx_strand_id
1 'polypeptide(L)'
;MINAQGFLTHLAWRPEDTLDAWGLRFLHALKEKLPILSAALYGVINENKIEYIAAYGGLLEVPFEIQWGEGLIGEAARQQRAFLYAPESSPPQSYGFGLIYPRYHWIYPWVYQEQTWAVVEALLLCEPSAQQMAWIEQNKSFFGMLLSNVFQQHRIRRLLEEQQRQNILLQENLQRLEIAQAELNALNASLEERVRQRTSELESALRELSAAQQQLVLSEKMAALGQLVAGVAHEINSPLGAIKGSAETLLEALPQLVQHFAQIVGDSQWEAIAAALQWLYEYFLKPDRPVLTSKEER
;
A
#
# COMPACT_ATOMS: atom_id res chain seq x y z
N MET A 1 -28.31 -42.77 51.33
CA MET A 1 -28.38 -42.94 49.87
C MET A 1 -28.50 -41.56 49.25
N ILE A 2 -27.47 -41.08 48.53
CA ILE A 2 -27.59 -39.83 47.77
C ILE A 2 -28.35 -40.19 46.49
N ASN A 3 -29.61 -39.76 46.40
CA ASN A 3 -30.45 -39.95 45.22
C ASN A 3 -29.90 -39.10 44.06
N ALA A 4 -30.24 -39.40 42.80
CA ALA A 4 -29.77 -38.65 41.62
C ALA A 4 -29.97 -37.11 41.73
N GLN A 5 -30.98 -36.67 42.48
CA GLN A 5 -31.22 -35.26 42.83
C GLN A 5 -30.08 -34.59 43.62
N GLY A 6 -29.36 -35.32 44.48
CA GLY A 6 -28.22 -34.77 45.23
C GLY A 6 -26.97 -34.58 44.37
N PHE A 7 -26.81 -35.38 43.30
CA PHE A 7 -25.74 -35.14 42.31
C PHE A 7 -26.03 -33.91 41.45
N LEU A 8 -27.30 -33.71 41.06
CA LEU A 8 -27.72 -32.56 40.27
C LEU A 8 -27.46 -31.21 40.95
N THR A 9 -27.70 -31.10 42.26
CA THR A 9 -27.43 -29.85 42.99
C THR A 9 -25.94 -29.54 43.12
N HIS A 10 -25.09 -30.57 43.22
CA HIS A 10 -23.64 -30.41 43.33
C HIS A 10 -22.91 -30.23 41.99
N LEU A 11 -23.48 -30.79 40.90
CA LEU A 11 -22.89 -30.75 39.55
C LEU A 11 -23.58 -29.79 38.59
N ALA A 12 -24.57 -29.02 39.04
CA ALA A 12 -25.13 -27.92 38.25
C ALA A 12 -24.04 -26.92 37.86
N TRP A 13 -24.08 -26.49 36.60
CA TRP A 13 -23.23 -25.41 36.09
C TRP A 13 -23.63 -24.07 36.72
N ARG A 14 -22.67 -23.33 37.25
CA ARG A 14 -22.85 -22.00 37.84
C ARG A 14 -22.27 -20.92 36.93
N PRO A 15 -22.82 -19.69 36.90
CA PRO A 15 -22.33 -18.63 36.04
C PRO A 15 -20.82 -18.35 36.16
N GLU A 16 -20.31 -18.44 37.38
CA GLU A 16 -18.90 -18.25 37.76
C GLU A 16 -18.01 -19.50 37.58
N ASP A 17 -18.57 -20.64 37.17
CA ASP A 17 -17.77 -21.85 36.96
C ASP A 17 -16.84 -21.72 35.75
N THR A 18 -15.61 -22.17 35.94
CA THR A 18 -14.72 -22.57 34.86
C THR A 18 -14.87 -24.06 34.58
N LEU A 19 -14.51 -24.49 33.37
CA LEU A 19 -14.68 -25.88 32.94
C LEU A 19 -13.82 -26.85 33.77
N ASP A 20 -12.61 -26.43 34.15
CA ASP A 20 -11.70 -27.17 35.03
C ASP A 20 -12.24 -27.29 36.46
N ALA A 21 -12.77 -26.21 37.03
CA ALA A 21 -13.36 -26.24 38.37
C ALA A 21 -14.60 -27.14 38.42
N TRP A 22 -15.43 -27.09 37.37
CA TRP A 22 -16.57 -27.98 37.23
C TRP A 22 -16.13 -29.45 37.05
N GLY A 23 -15.13 -29.70 36.19
CA GLY A 23 -14.57 -31.03 35.95
C GLY A 23 -13.99 -31.66 37.22
N LEU A 24 -13.32 -30.86 38.07
CA LEU A 24 -12.80 -31.32 39.35
C LEU A 24 -13.93 -31.75 40.31
N ARG A 25 -15.04 -31.00 40.36
CA ARG A 25 -16.22 -31.39 41.15
C ARG A 25 -16.85 -32.68 40.64
N PHE A 26 -16.92 -32.85 39.32
CA PHE A 26 -17.38 -34.10 38.71
C PHE A 26 -16.51 -35.29 39.14
N LEU A 27 -15.20 -35.16 39.05
CA LEU A 27 -14.25 -36.19 39.47
C LEU A 27 -14.36 -36.49 40.99
N HIS A 28 -14.53 -35.47 41.83
CA HIS A 28 -14.77 -35.67 43.27
C HIS A 28 -16.09 -36.40 43.56
N ALA A 29 -17.15 -36.11 42.80
CA ALA A 29 -18.42 -36.80 42.95
C ALA A 29 -18.32 -38.30 42.58
N LEU A 30 -17.48 -38.66 41.58
CA LEU A 30 -17.16 -40.06 41.28
C LEU A 30 -16.34 -40.72 42.39
N LYS A 31 -15.39 -40.00 42.99
CA LYS A 31 -14.56 -40.48 44.10
C LYS A 31 -15.39 -40.91 45.33
N GLU A 32 -16.55 -40.29 45.57
CA GLU A 32 -17.44 -40.71 46.66
C GLU A 32 -18.05 -42.11 46.45
N LYS A 33 -18.05 -42.62 45.21
CA LYS A 33 -18.65 -43.90 44.84
C LYS A 33 -17.63 -44.95 44.44
N LEU A 34 -16.46 -44.55 43.98
CA LEU A 34 -15.42 -45.43 43.47
C LEU A 34 -14.11 -45.29 44.26
N PRO A 35 -13.30 -46.35 44.38
CA PRO A 35 -12.05 -46.33 45.14
C PRO A 35 -10.91 -45.61 44.38
N ILE A 36 -11.16 -44.37 43.94
CA ILE A 36 -10.27 -43.59 43.09
C ILE A 36 -9.21 -42.88 43.93
N LEU A 37 -7.94 -43.16 43.62
CA LEU A 37 -6.76 -42.51 44.20
C LEU A 37 -6.44 -41.19 43.50
N SER A 38 -6.45 -41.20 42.17
CA SER A 38 -6.25 -40.06 41.29
C SER A 38 -7.05 -40.26 40.02
N ALA A 39 -7.46 -39.15 39.40
CA ALA A 39 -8.18 -39.20 38.13
C ALA A 39 -7.98 -37.94 37.31
N ALA A 40 -8.12 -38.08 35.99
CA ALA A 40 -8.18 -37.02 35.01
C ALA A 40 -9.49 -37.13 34.21
N LEU A 41 -10.06 -35.97 33.87
CA LEU A 41 -11.21 -35.82 32.99
C LEU A 41 -10.73 -35.22 31.68
N TYR A 42 -11.05 -35.88 30.58
CA TYR A 42 -10.82 -35.40 29.23
C TYR A 42 -12.17 -35.16 28.55
N GLY A 43 -12.37 -33.99 27.95
CA GLY A 43 -13.62 -33.57 27.33
C GLY A 43 -13.50 -33.46 25.82
N VAL A 44 -14.54 -33.85 25.08
CA VAL A 44 -14.58 -33.68 23.62
C VAL A 44 -14.95 -32.24 23.31
N ILE A 45 -13.96 -31.44 22.90
CA ILE A 45 -14.13 -30.02 22.55
C ILE A 45 -14.20 -29.83 21.03
N ASN A 46 -13.48 -30.66 20.27
CA ASN A 46 -13.40 -30.63 18.81
C ASN A 46 -13.70 -32.00 18.19
N GLU A 47 -14.02 -32.03 16.89
CA GLU A 47 -14.26 -33.28 16.18
C GLU A 47 -12.98 -34.14 16.16
N ASN A 48 -13.11 -35.40 16.58
CA ASN A 48 -12.03 -36.38 16.67
C ASN A 48 -10.86 -36.01 17.60
N LYS A 49 -11.07 -35.12 18.57
CA LYS A 49 -10.06 -34.76 19.59
C LYS A 49 -10.67 -34.65 20.99
N ILE A 50 -9.86 -34.95 21.99
CA ILE A 50 -10.23 -34.84 23.41
C ILE A 50 -9.17 -34.02 24.10
N GLU A 51 -9.61 -33.04 24.88
CA GLU A 51 -8.74 -32.10 25.58
C GLU A 51 -8.80 -32.40 27.08
N TYR A 52 -7.67 -32.23 27.75
CA TYR A 52 -7.58 -32.29 29.21
C TYR A 52 -8.42 -31.18 29.85
N ILE A 53 -9.23 -31.54 30.85
CA ILE A 53 -10.11 -30.60 31.56
C ILE A 53 -9.64 -30.37 32.99
N ALA A 54 -9.50 -31.44 33.76
CA ALA A 54 -9.17 -31.37 35.18
C ALA A 54 -8.60 -32.71 35.66
N ALA A 55 -7.79 -32.67 36.71
CA ALA A 55 -7.32 -33.85 37.41
C ALA A 55 -7.11 -33.58 38.90
N TYR A 56 -7.06 -34.66 39.68
CA TYR A 56 -6.62 -34.63 41.06
C TYR A 56 -5.70 -35.82 41.37
N GLY A 57 -4.90 -35.70 42.44
CA GLY A 57 -4.07 -36.79 42.94
C GLY A 57 -2.73 -36.95 42.21
N GLY A 58 -2.23 -35.90 41.56
CA GLY A 58 -0.84 -35.82 41.09
C GLY A 58 -0.49 -36.77 39.95
N LEU A 59 -1.34 -36.85 38.92
CA LEU A 59 -0.94 -37.45 37.65
C LEU A 59 0.18 -36.59 37.02
N LEU A 60 1.40 -37.11 37.00
CA LEU A 60 2.55 -36.48 36.34
C LEU A 60 2.34 -36.56 34.82
N GLU A 61 2.46 -35.41 34.16
CA GLU A 61 2.41 -35.26 32.68
C GLU A 61 1.15 -35.81 32.02
N VAL A 62 0.04 -35.08 32.20
CA VAL A 62 -1.18 -35.35 31.44
C VAL A 62 -1.08 -34.68 30.06
N PRO A 63 -1.20 -35.43 28.94
CA PRO A 63 -1.22 -34.83 27.62
C PRO A 63 -2.42 -33.87 27.49
N PHE A 64 -2.16 -32.66 27.01
CA PHE A 64 -3.17 -31.62 26.91
C PHE A 64 -4.25 -31.94 25.86
N GLU A 65 -3.86 -32.64 24.79
CA GLU A 65 -4.72 -33.01 23.68
C GLU A 65 -4.40 -34.44 23.22
N ILE A 66 -5.44 -35.23 22.94
CA ILE A 66 -5.34 -36.62 22.50
C ILE A 66 -6.28 -36.82 21.30
N GLN A 67 -5.78 -37.43 20.22
CA GLN A 67 -6.59 -37.79 19.06
C GLN A 67 -7.40 -39.07 19.29
N TRP A 68 -8.47 -39.26 18.53
CA TRP A 68 -9.22 -40.52 18.57
C TRP A 68 -8.34 -41.70 18.12
N GLY A 69 -8.33 -42.77 18.91
CA GLY A 69 -7.45 -43.92 18.74
C GLY A 69 -6.00 -43.73 19.22
N GLU A 70 -5.64 -42.55 19.72
CA GLU A 70 -4.32 -42.31 20.32
C GLU A 70 -4.29 -42.76 21.79
N GLY A 71 -3.40 -43.68 22.10
CA GLY A 71 -3.30 -44.26 23.45
C GLY A 71 -4.60 -44.94 23.91
N LEU A 72 -4.65 -45.29 25.19
CA LEU A 72 -5.84 -45.97 25.73
C LEU A 72 -7.04 -45.04 25.89
N ILE A 73 -6.81 -43.75 26.16
CA ILE A 73 -7.88 -42.75 26.31
C ILE A 73 -8.55 -42.48 24.95
N GLY A 74 -7.76 -42.23 23.91
CA GLY A 74 -8.28 -42.01 22.56
C GLY A 74 -8.94 -43.26 22.00
N GLU A 75 -8.42 -44.45 22.29
CA GLU A 75 -9.06 -45.71 21.86
C GLU A 75 -10.36 -46.00 22.61
N ALA A 76 -10.44 -45.67 23.90
CA ALA A 76 -11.67 -45.78 24.69
C ALA A 76 -12.77 -44.89 24.13
N ALA A 77 -12.41 -43.67 23.74
CA ALA A 77 -13.36 -42.75 23.12
C ALA A 77 -13.83 -43.23 21.74
N ARG A 78 -12.91 -43.76 20.93
CA ARG A 78 -13.20 -44.28 19.58
C ARG A 78 -14.09 -45.50 19.60
N GLN A 79 -13.78 -46.47 20.46
CA GLN A 79 -14.53 -47.71 20.58
C GLN A 79 -15.77 -47.61 21.47
N GLN A 80 -15.95 -46.49 22.20
CA GLN A 80 -17.00 -46.33 23.20
C GLN A 80 -16.98 -47.44 24.26
N ARG A 81 -15.77 -47.93 24.57
CA ARG A 81 -15.52 -49.09 25.43
C ARG A 81 -14.68 -48.71 26.63
N ALA A 82 -15.12 -49.16 27.81
CA ALA A 82 -14.35 -49.02 29.03
C ALA A 82 -13.20 -50.04 29.11
N PHE A 83 -12.08 -49.62 29.66
CA PHE A 83 -10.93 -50.47 29.97
C PHE A 83 -10.69 -50.49 31.48
N LEU A 84 -10.44 -51.68 32.00
CA LEU A 84 -10.03 -51.90 33.39
C LEU A 84 -8.93 -52.95 33.38
N TYR A 85 -7.75 -52.60 33.88
CA TYR A 85 -6.63 -53.52 33.93
C TYR A 85 -5.72 -53.26 35.13
N ALA A 86 -4.98 -54.27 35.55
CA ALA A 86 -3.94 -54.14 36.57
C ALA A 86 -2.60 -53.87 35.85
N PRO A 87 -1.98 -52.69 36.01
CA PRO A 87 -0.69 -52.41 35.40
C PRO A 87 0.43 -53.26 36.02
N GLU A 88 1.33 -53.80 35.20
CA GLU A 88 2.46 -54.61 35.67
C GLU A 88 3.44 -53.80 36.54
N SER A 89 3.60 -52.51 36.25
CA SER A 89 4.34 -51.56 37.06
C SER A 89 3.73 -50.15 36.93
N SER A 90 3.39 -49.51 38.05
CA SER A 90 3.02 -48.10 38.08
C SER A 90 3.87 -47.36 39.10
N PRO A 91 4.31 -46.12 38.79
CA PRO A 91 5.05 -45.33 39.76
C PRO A 91 4.18 -45.10 41.00
N PRO A 92 4.75 -45.18 42.22
CA PRO A 92 3.99 -44.90 43.42
C PRO A 92 3.56 -43.44 43.45
N GLN A 93 2.35 -43.19 43.93
CA GLN A 93 1.89 -41.83 44.21
C GLN A 93 2.24 -41.46 45.64
N SER A 94 2.84 -40.26 45.81
CA SER A 94 3.16 -39.71 47.11
C SER A 94 1.92 -39.11 47.74
N TYR A 95 1.47 -39.70 48.83
CA TYR A 95 0.48 -39.12 49.73
C TYR A 95 1.21 -38.70 51.01
N GLY A 96 0.79 -37.63 51.69
CA GLY A 96 1.56 -37.03 52.80
C GLY A 96 2.00 -37.97 53.95
N PHE A 97 1.47 -39.20 54.03
CA PHE A 97 1.84 -40.24 54.99
C PHE A 97 2.62 -41.43 54.38
N GLY A 98 2.85 -41.48 53.07
CA GLY A 98 3.59 -42.58 52.43
C GLY A 98 3.33 -42.73 50.92
N LEU A 99 4.00 -43.72 50.34
CA LEU A 99 3.85 -44.08 48.93
C LEU A 99 2.71 -45.10 48.76
N ILE A 100 1.75 -44.81 47.89
CA ILE A 100 0.65 -45.72 47.55
C ILE A 100 0.83 -46.17 46.10
N TYR A 101 0.80 -47.49 45.89
CA TYR A 101 0.83 -48.08 44.55
C TYR A 101 -0.60 -48.31 44.05
N PRO A 102 -1.00 -47.66 42.94
CA PRO A 102 -2.28 -47.96 42.32
C PRO A 102 -2.28 -49.42 41.82
N ARG A 103 -3.39 -50.12 42.02
CA ARG A 103 -3.51 -51.54 41.64
C ARG A 103 -4.26 -51.75 40.33
N TYR A 104 -5.12 -50.81 39.97
CA TYR A 104 -5.91 -50.88 38.75
C TYR A 104 -5.95 -49.53 38.06
N HIS A 105 -5.99 -49.58 36.73
CA HIS A 105 -6.21 -48.43 35.87
C HIS A 105 -7.57 -48.58 35.18
N TRP A 106 -8.41 -47.57 35.35
CA TRP A 106 -9.77 -47.53 34.83
C TRP A 106 -9.93 -46.36 33.87
N ILE A 107 -10.29 -46.67 32.62
CA ILE A 107 -10.55 -45.69 31.57
C ILE A 107 -11.99 -45.89 31.13
N TYR A 108 -12.80 -44.86 31.32
CA TYR A 108 -14.23 -44.94 31.11
C TYR A 108 -14.74 -43.84 30.17
N PRO A 109 -15.24 -44.20 28.98
CA PRO A 109 -15.86 -43.23 28.08
C PRO A 109 -17.31 -42.96 28.50
N TRP A 110 -17.61 -41.68 28.72
CA TRP A 110 -18.96 -41.19 28.95
C TRP A 110 -19.63 -40.94 27.61
N VAL A 111 -20.59 -41.81 27.27
CA VAL A 111 -21.28 -41.81 25.98
C VAL A 111 -22.73 -41.40 26.18
N TYR A 112 -23.24 -40.54 25.29
CA TYR A 112 -24.64 -40.15 25.23
C TYR A 112 -25.04 -39.91 23.77
N GLN A 113 -26.20 -40.44 23.37
CA GLN A 113 -26.68 -40.43 21.97
C GLN A 113 -25.62 -40.96 20.98
N GLU A 114 -25.04 -42.14 21.27
CA GLU A 114 -24.03 -42.79 20.43
C GLU A 114 -22.76 -41.96 20.17
N GLN A 115 -22.51 -40.96 21.01
CA GLN A 115 -21.32 -40.10 20.93
C GLN A 115 -20.58 -40.07 22.27
N THR A 116 -19.25 -40.18 22.22
CA THR A 116 -18.40 -39.94 23.39
C THR A 116 -18.30 -38.44 23.66
N TRP A 117 -18.58 -38.04 24.90
CA TRP A 117 -18.50 -36.64 25.35
C TRP A 117 -17.32 -36.38 26.26
N ALA A 118 -16.89 -37.39 27.00
CA ALA A 118 -15.74 -37.32 27.87
C ALA A 118 -15.14 -38.70 28.09
N VAL A 119 -13.88 -38.73 28.52
CA VAL A 119 -13.23 -39.92 29.05
C VAL A 119 -12.69 -39.60 30.43
N VAL A 120 -12.96 -40.46 31.40
CA VAL A 120 -12.31 -40.41 32.71
C VAL A 120 -11.22 -41.47 32.74
N GLU A 121 -10.02 -41.03 33.09
CA GLU A 121 -8.89 -41.88 33.41
C GLU A 121 -8.70 -41.86 34.93
N ALA A 122 -8.66 -43.02 35.57
CA ALA A 122 -8.62 -43.11 37.02
C ALA A 122 -7.72 -44.25 37.49
N LEU A 123 -6.84 -43.94 38.43
CA LEU A 123 -6.05 -44.94 39.15
C LEU A 123 -6.81 -45.35 40.42
N LEU A 124 -6.98 -46.65 40.61
CA LEU A 124 -7.78 -47.24 41.67
C LEU A 124 -6.91 -48.05 42.63
N LEU A 125 -7.29 -48.06 43.91
CA LEU A 125 -6.63 -48.87 44.94
C LEU A 125 -7.04 -50.34 44.89
N CYS A 126 -8.28 -50.61 44.51
CA CYS A 126 -8.86 -51.94 44.38
C CYS A 126 -9.84 -51.99 43.21
N GLU A 127 -10.19 -53.21 42.80
CA GLU A 127 -11.18 -53.41 41.75
C GLU A 127 -12.55 -52.90 42.21
N PRO A 128 -13.30 -52.15 41.38
CA PRO A 128 -14.65 -51.73 41.73
C PRO A 128 -15.56 -52.93 41.99
N SER A 129 -16.33 -52.89 43.09
CA SER A 129 -17.31 -53.92 43.39
C SER A 129 -18.45 -53.96 42.36
N ALA A 130 -19.15 -55.10 42.26
CA ALA A 130 -20.30 -55.27 41.37
C ALA A 130 -21.39 -54.20 41.61
N GLN A 131 -21.60 -53.78 42.87
CA GLN A 131 -22.57 -52.72 43.20
C GLN A 131 -22.14 -51.35 42.66
N GLN A 132 -20.84 -51.05 42.73
CA GLN A 132 -20.30 -49.79 42.20
C GLN A 132 -20.37 -49.76 40.67
N MET A 133 -20.03 -50.87 40.01
CA MET A 133 -20.17 -50.99 38.55
C MET A 133 -21.63 -50.90 38.12
N ALA A 134 -22.53 -51.59 38.81
CA ALA A 134 -23.97 -51.50 38.54
C ALA A 134 -24.49 -50.06 38.71
N TRP A 135 -23.99 -49.32 39.70
CA TRP A 135 -24.35 -47.92 39.89
C TRP A 135 -23.86 -47.03 38.74
N ILE A 136 -22.62 -47.23 38.25
CA ILE A 136 -22.10 -46.50 37.08
C ILE A 136 -22.97 -46.76 35.85
N GLU A 137 -23.28 -48.02 35.55
CA GLU A 137 -24.11 -48.37 34.40
C GLU A 137 -25.54 -47.82 34.51
N GLN A 138 -26.15 -47.89 35.71
CA GLN A 138 -27.49 -47.33 35.95
C GLN A 138 -27.55 -45.80 35.77
N ASN A 139 -26.45 -45.09 36.04
CA ASN A 139 -26.38 -43.63 35.94
C ASN A 139 -25.62 -43.14 34.69
N LYS A 140 -25.21 -44.05 33.80
CA LYS A 140 -24.37 -43.74 32.63
C LYS A 140 -24.99 -42.67 31.73
N SER A 141 -26.27 -42.85 31.37
CA SER A 141 -26.98 -41.91 30.49
C SER A 141 -27.16 -40.54 31.13
N PHE A 142 -27.34 -40.49 32.45
CA PHE A 142 -27.46 -39.23 33.19
C PHE A 142 -26.15 -38.44 33.14
N PHE A 143 -25.03 -39.08 33.49
CA PHE A 143 -23.72 -38.42 33.44
C PHE A 143 -23.32 -38.06 32.02
N GLY A 144 -23.58 -38.93 31.04
CA GLY A 144 -23.35 -38.65 29.63
C GLY A 144 -24.11 -37.41 29.14
N MET A 145 -25.40 -37.29 29.47
CA MET A 145 -26.21 -36.10 29.15
C MET A 145 -25.73 -34.83 29.85
N LEU A 146 -25.32 -34.94 31.12
CA LEU A 146 -24.82 -33.80 31.88
C LEU A 146 -23.48 -33.31 31.34
N LEU A 147 -22.56 -34.22 31.00
CA LEU A 147 -21.31 -33.90 30.33
C LEU A 147 -21.57 -33.30 28.94
N SER A 148 -22.49 -33.88 28.16
CA SER A 148 -22.82 -33.35 26.84
C SER A 148 -23.30 -31.91 26.92
N ASN A 149 -24.19 -31.60 27.87
CA ASN A 149 -24.70 -30.24 28.05
C ASN A 149 -23.58 -29.26 28.43
N VAL A 150 -22.72 -29.63 29.38
CA VAL A 150 -21.62 -28.75 29.83
C VAL A 150 -20.61 -28.50 28.72
N PHE A 151 -20.16 -29.54 28.01
CA PHE A 151 -19.21 -29.36 26.92
C PHE A 151 -19.82 -28.62 25.72
N GLN A 152 -21.10 -28.85 25.41
CA GLN A 152 -21.79 -28.10 24.37
C GLN A 152 -21.92 -26.61 24.73
N GLN A 153 -22.35 -26.29 25.95
CA GLN A 153 -22.42 -24.90 26.40
C GLN A 153 -21.06 -24.21 26.38
N HIS A 154 -20.00 -24.91 26.82
CA HIS A 154 -18.64 -24.38 26.76
C HIS A 154 -18.19 -24.13 25.31
N ARG A 155 -18.43 -25.08 24.40
CA ARG A 155 -18.11 -24.93 22.97
C ARG A 155 -18.83 -23.74 22.35
N ILE A 156 -20.14 -23.59 22.61
CA ILE A 156 -20.95 -22.46 22.12
C ILE A 156 -20.38 -21.13 22.64
N ARG A 157 -20.06 -21.03 23.93
CA ARG A 157 -19.49 -19.82 24.51
C ARG A 157 -18.15 -19.45 23.86
N ARG A 158 -17.23 -20.41 23.74
CA ARG A 158 -15.92 -20.20 23.08
C ARG A 158 -16.07 -19.73 21.64
N LEU A 159 -17.00 -20.34 20.88
CA LEU A 159 -17.27 -19.95 19.49
C LEU A 159 -17.88 -18.54 19.40
N LEU A 160 -18.77 -18.18 20.31
CA LEU A 160 -19.36 -16.84 20.36
C LEU A 160 -18.30 -15.77 20.67
N GLU A 161 -17.44 -16.02 21.66
CA GLU A 161 -16.33 -15.12 21.99
C GLU A 161 -15.37 -14.95 20.82
N GLU A 162 -15.06 -16.04 20.11
CA GLU A 162 -14.20 -15.99 18.93
C GLU A 162 -14.85 -15.19 17.79
N GLN A 163 -16.14 -15.41 17.53
CA GLN A 163 -16.88 -14.68 16.53
C GLN A 163 -16.97 -13.19 16.86
N GLN A 164 -17.16 -12.84 18.13
CA GLN A 164 -17.15 -11.45 18.59
C GLN A 164 -15.78 -10.79 18.39
N ARG A 165 -14.70 -11.48 18.73
CA ARG A 165 -13.33 -11.00 18.47
C ARG A 165 -13.09 -10.74 16.99
N GLN A 166 -13.52 -11.66 16.12
CA GLN A 166 -13.39 -11.51 14.68
C GLN A 166 -14.20 -10.31 14.14
N ASN A 167 -15.40 -10.08 14.66
CA ASN A 167 -16.20 -8.91 14.26
C ASN A 167 -15.56 -7.59 14.68
N ILE A 168 -15.03 -7.50 15.91
CA ILE A 168 -14.33 -6.30 16.39
C ILE A 168 -13.14 -6.00 15.47
N LEU A 169 -12.31 -7.02 15.19
CA LEU A 169 -11.15 -6.86 14.30
C LEU A 169 -11.56 -6.46 12.88
N LEU A 170 -12.65 -7.03 12.35
CA LEU A 170 -13.18 -6.68 11.04
C LEU A 170 -13.63 -5.21 11.01
N GLN A 171 -14.35 -4.75 12.04
CA GLN A 171 -14.78 -3.36 12.16
C GLN A 171 -13.59 -2.40 12.21
N GLU A 172 -12.55 -2.72 12.98
CA GLU A 172 -11.32 -1.92 13.05
C GLU A 172 -10.61 -1.85 11.68
N ASN A 173 -10.55 -2.97 10.96
CA ASN A 173 -9.94 -3.00 9.62
C ASN A 173 -10.74 -2.17 8.60
N LEU A 174 -12.08 -2.25 8.64
CA LEU A 174 -12.93 -1.44 7.77
C LEU A 174 -12.74 0.06 8.06
N GLN A 175 -12.71 0.45 9.33
CA GLN A 175 -12.48 1.85 9.71
C GLN A 175 -11.10 2.35 9.22
N ARG A 176 -10.05 1.53 9.33
CA ARG A 176 -8.72 1.87 8.80
C ARG A 176 -8.73 2.06 7.29
N LEU A 177 -9.43 1.19 6.55
CA LEU A 177 -9.56 1.31 5.10
C LEU A 177 -10.32 2.57 4.70
N GLU A 178 -11.40 2.92 5.41
CA GLU A 178 -12.15 4.15 5.17
C GLU A 178 -11.29 5.41 5.36
N ILE A 179 -10.50 5.47 6.45
CA ILE A 179 -9.59 6.58 6.71
C ILE A 179 -8.52 6.67 5.63
N ALA A 180 -7.85 5.56 5.30
CA ALA A 180 -6.82 5.53 4.27
C ALA A 180 -7.36 5.95 2.89
N GLN A 181 -8.58 5.52 2.55
CA GLN A 181 -9.24 5.92 1.31
C GLN A 181 -9.56 7.42 1.27
N ALA A 182 -10.02 7.99 2.39
CA ALA A 182 -10.27 9.41 2.50
C ALA A 182 -8.98 10.24 2.34
N GLU A 183 -7.88 9.80 2.97
CA GLU A 183 -6.56 10.42 2.83
C GLU A 183 -6.03 10.36 1.40
N LEU A 184 -6.14 9.21 0.73
CA LEU A 184 -5.75 9.06 -0.67
C LEU A 184 -6.57 9.96 -1.59
N ASN A 185 -7.88 10.05 -1.38
CA ASN A 185 -8.74 10.93 -2.16
C ASN A 185 -8.36 12.41 -1.97
N ALA A 186 -8.09 12.83 -0.74
CA ALA A 186 -7.65 14.20 -0.43
C ALA A 186 -6.27 14.51 -1.06
N LEU A 187 -5.34 13.56 -1.00
CA LEU A 187 -4.01 13.70 -1.61
C LEU A 187 -4.11 13.79 -3.14
N ASN A 188 -4.91 12.93 -3.77
CA ASN A 188 -5.14 12.96 -5.21
C ASN A 188 -5.72 14.31 -5.65
N ALA A 189 -6.75 14.81 -4.96
CA ALA A 189 -7.33 16.12 -5.25
C ALA A 189 -6.28 17.26 -5.12
N SER A 190 -5.42 17.21 -4.09
CA SER A 190 -4.34 18.20 -3.94
C SER A 190 -3.29 18.10 -5.04
N LEU A 191 -2.91 16.88 -5.45
CA LEU A 191 -1.96 16.66 -6.53
C LEU A 191 -2.51 17.14 -7.87
N GLU A 192 -3.76 16.81 -8.20
CA GLU A 192 -4.42 17.30 -9.41
C GLU A 192 -4.43 18.83 -9.48
N GLU A 193 -4.69 19.50 -8.35
CA GLU A 193 -4.69 20.96 -8.29
C GLU A 193 -3.28 21.53 -8.51
N ARG A 194 -2.25 20.95 -7.88
CA ARG A 194 -0.85 21.35 -8.11
C ARG A 194 -0.44 21.13 -9.56
N VAL A 195 -0.85 20.01 -10.16
CA VAL A 195 -0.57 19.73 -11.57
C VAL A 195 -1.23 20.77 -12.46
N ARG A 196 -2.50 21.13 -12.22
CA ARG A 196 -3.18 22.21 -12.95
C ARG A 196 -2.43 23.54 -12.82
N GLN A 197 -2.08 23.93 -11.59
CA GLN A 197 -1.35 25.18 -11.35
C GLN A 197 0.00 25.21 -12.08
N ARG A 198 0.81 24.16 -11.94
CA ARG A 198 2.11 24.04 -12.63
C ARG A 198 1.98 24.02 -14.14
N THR A 199 0.95 23.36 -14.67
CA THR A 199 0.70 23.33 -16.11
C THR A 199 0.36 24.74 -16.61
N SER A 200 -0.50 25.47 -15.90
CA SER A 200 -0.84 26.85 -16.26
C SER A 200 0.36 27.80 -16.15
N GLU A 201 1.20 27.66 -15.12
CA GLU A 201 2.45 28.43 -14.97
C GLU A 201 3.40 28.18 -16.15
N LEU A 202 3.59 26.90 -16.51
CA LEU A 202 4.47 26.49 -17.59
C LEU A 202 3.96 27.00 -18.95
N GLU A 203 2.66 26.90 -19.21
CA GLU A 203 2.04 27.46 -20.42
C GLU A 203 2.24 28.98 -20.52
N SER A 204 2.13 29.71 -19.40
CA SER A 204 2.38 31.16 -19.39
C SER A 204 3.85 31.47 -19.69
N ALA A 205 4.78 30.79 -19.01
CA ALA A 205 6.21 30.99 -19.23
C ALA A 205 6.63 30.64 -20.67
N LEU A 206 6.04 29.61 -21.27
CA LEU A 206 6.27 29.26 -22.68
C LEU A 206 5.76 30.35 -23.63
N ARG A 207 4.59 30.94 -23.37
CA ARG A 207 4.07 32.07 -24.15
C ARG A 207 4.99 33.28 -24.05
N GLU A 208 5.44 33.62 -22.85
CA GLU A 208 6.36 34.74 -22.60
C GLU A 208 7.71 34.51 -23.30
N LEU A 209 8.28 33.30 -23.18
CA LEU A 209 9.53 32.93 -23.83
C LEU A 209 9.40 33.03 -25.36
N SER A 210 8.30 32.52 -25.92
CA SER A 210 8.04 32.61 -27.36
C SER A 210 7.92 34.06 -27.83
N ALA A 211 7.25 34.92 -27.07
CA ALA A 211 7.12 36.34 -27.40
C ALA A 211 8.48 37.06 -27.36
N ALA A 212 9.29 36.80 -26.33
CA ALA A 212 10.64 37.35 -26.20
C ALA A 212 11.56 36.90 -27.34
N GLN A 213 11.50 35.62 -27.73
CA GLN A 213 12.25 35.11 -28.90
C GLN A 213 11.84 35.81 -30.20
N GLN A 214 10.54 36.02 -30.44
CA GLN A 214 10.08 36.75 -31.62
C GLN A 214 10.59 38.20 -31.64
N GLN A 215 10.60 38.87 -30.49
CA GLN A 215 11.12 40.22 -30.35
C GLN A 215 12.63 40.29 -30.61
N LEU A 216 13.40 39.31 -30.12
CA LEU A 216 14.84 39.19 -30.41
C LEU A 216 15.10 38.98 -31.89
N VAL A 217 14.38 38.06 -32.55
CA VAL A 217 14.49 37.83 -33.99
C VAL A 217 14.18 39.09 -34.78
N LEU A 218 13.16 39.85 -34.38
CA LEU A 218 12.84 41.13 -35.02
C LEU A 218 13.96 42.16 -34.80
N SER A 219 14.51 42.24 -33.59
CA SER A 219 15.61 43.15 -33.27
C SER A 219 16.86 42.84 -34.08
N GLU A 220 17.22 41.56 -34.23
CA GLU A 220 18.34 41.14 -35.09
C GLU A 220 18.09 41.49 -36.56
N LYS A 221 16.88 41.26 -37.08
CA LYS A 221 16.51 41.65 -38.45
C LYS A 221 16.64 43.15 -38.67
N MET A 222 16.21 43.97 -37.71
CA MET A 222 16.32 45.43 -37.80
C MET A 222 17.77 45.91 -37.71
N ALA A 223 18.59 45.29 -36.85
CA ALA A 223 20.02 45.57 -36.77
C ALA A 223 20.74 45.23 -38.09
N ALA A 224 20.47 44.06 -38.66
CA ALA A 224 21.02 43.63 -39.94
C ALA A 224 20.59 44.57 -41.07
N LEU A 225 19.31 44.97 -41.11
CA LEU A 225 18.81 45.96 -42.08
C LEU A 225 19.50 47.32 -41.91
N GLY A 226 19.69 47.79 -40.67
CA GLY A 226 20.41 49.03 -40.38
C GLY A 226 21.86 49.01 -40.86
N GLN A 227 22.57 47.89 -40.62
CA GLN A 227 23.92 47.69 -41.16
C GLN A 227 23.94 47.70 -42.70
N LEU A 228 22.96 47.05 -43.32
CA LEU A 228 22.86 47.00 -44.78
C LEU A 228 22.59 48.40 -45.37
N VAL A 229 21.65 49.16 -44.80
CA VAL A 229 21.35 50.54 -45.19
C VAL A 229 22.57 51.45 -45.00
N ALA A 230 23.28 51.34 -43.87
CA ALA A 230 24.50 52.10 -43.62
C ALA A 230 25.60 51.76 -44.64
N GLY A 231 25.76 50.48 -44.99
CA GLY A 231 26.67 50.02 -46.03
C GLY A 231 26.33 50.60 -47.40
N VAL A 232 25.07 50.49 -47.82
CA VAL A 232 24.58 51.07 -49.09
C VAL A 232 24.77 52.59 -49.12
N ALA A 233 24.45 53.29 -48.03
CA ALA A 233 24.65 54.72 -47.94
C ALA A 233 26.14 55.10 -48.05
N HIS A 234 27.04 54.32 -47.44
CA HIS A 234 28.47 54.52 -47.56
C HIS A 234 28.95 54.31 -49.01
N GLU A 235 28.53 53.21 -49.64
CA GLU A 235 28.88 52.88 -51.03
C GLU A 235 28.32 53.87 -52.06
N ILE A 236 27.19 54.53 -51.79
CA ILE A 236 26.64 55.61 -52.64
C ILE A 236 27.38 56.93 -52.39
N ASN A 237 27.68 57.25 -51.13
CA ASN A 237 28.34 58.52 -50.79
C ASN A 237 29.77 58.59 -51.34
N SER A 238 30.49 57.48 -51.43
CA SER A 238 31.84 57.43 -52.00
C SER A 238 31.94 57.94 -53.46
N PRO A 239 31.21 57.38 -54.44
CA PRO A 239 31.24 57.88 -55.81
C PRO A 239 30.64 59.28 -55.92
N LEU A 240 29.62 59.62 -55.14
CA LEU A 240 29.04 60.97 -55.13
C LEU A 240 30.06 62.01 -54.67
N GLY A 241 30.86 61.69 -53.65
CA GLY A 241 31.97 62.51 -53.18
C GLY A 241 33.05 62.69 -54.26
N ALA A 242 33.38 61.62 -54.99
CA ALA A 242 34.32 61.69 -56.12
C ALA A 242 33.79 62.57 -57.27
N ILE A 243 32.50 62.43 -57.62
CA ILE A 243 31.83 63.27 -58.63
C ILE A 243 31.84 64.73 -58.20
N LYS A 244 31.45 65.00 -56.95
CA LYS A 244 31.43 66.36 -56.40
C LYS A 244 32.82 67.00 -56.41
N GLY A 245 33.84 66.31 -55.91
CA GLY A 245 35.21 66.81 -55.92
C GLY A 245 35.74 67.05 -57.33
N SER A 246 35.40 66.17 -58.28
CA SER A 246 35.73 66.37 -59.69
C SER A 246 35.04 67.59 -60.29
N ALA A 247 33.77 67.83 -59.94
CA ALA A 247 33.01 68.99 -60.38
C ALA A 247 33.54 70.29 -59.77
N GLU A 248 33.91 70.29 -58.48
CA GLU A 248 34.55 71.43 -57.81
C GLU A 248 35.90 71.75 -58.47
N THR A 249 36.72 70.74 -58.74
CA THR A 249 38.00 70.91 -59.45
C THR A 249 37.81 71.51 -60.85
N LEU A 250 36.80 71.04 -61.60
CA LEU A 250 36.45 71.61 -62.91
C LEU A 250 35.99 73.06 -62.80
N LEU A 251 35.17 73.40 -61.80
CA LEU A 251 34.71 74.75 -61.52
C LEU A 251 35.85 75.70 -61.14
N GLU A 252 36.83 75.24 -60.36
CA GLU A 252 38.02 76.03 -60.00
C GLU A 252 38.98 76.24 -61.18
N ALA A 253 39.10 75.24 -62.06
CA ALA A 253 39.93 75.34 -63.28
C ALA A 253 39.26 76.18 -64.38
N LEU A 254 37.93 76.33 -64.36
CA LEU A 254 37.15 77.01 -65.39
C LEU A 254 37.56 78.47 -65.61
N PRO A 255 37.73 79.32 -64.57
CA PRO A 255 38.21 80.69 -64.75
C PRO A 255 39.58 80.76 -65.41
N GLN A 256 40.51 79.85 -65.05
CA GLN A 256 41.87 79.83 -65.61
C GLN A 256 41.86 79.39 -67.08
N LEU A 257 41.00 78.42 -67.42
CA LEU A 257 40.75 77.99 -68.80
C LEU A 257 40.13 79.11 -69.64
N VAL A 258 39.08 79.77 -69.13
CA VAL A 258 38.44 80.92 -69.79
C VAL A 258 39.44 82.06 -69.98
N GLN A 259 40.30 82.32 -68.99
CA GLN A 259 41.32 83.37 -69.06
C GLN A 259 42.42 83.02 -70.08
N HIS A 260 42.88 81.77 -70.15
CA HIS A 260 43.80 81.31 -71.19
C HIS A 260 43.16 81.36 -72.59
N PHE A 261 41.89 80.93 -72.73
CA PHE A 261 41.15 81.03 -73.99
C PHE A 261 40.99 82.49 -74.44
N ALA A 262 40.67 83.41 -73.53
CA ALA A 262 40.56 84.84 -73.81
C ALA A 262 41.91 85.48 -74.21
N GLN A 263 43.04 84.94 -73.75
CA GLN A 263 44.38 85.39 -74.18
C GLN A 263 44.78 84.87 -75.56
N ILE A 264 44.32 83.66 -75.94
CA ILE A 264 44.59 83.05 -77.24
C ILE A 264 43.70 83.68 -78.32
N VAL A 265 42.46 84.02 -77.97
CA VAL A 265 41.47 84.61 -78.87
C VAL A 265 41.44 86.12 -78.66
N GLY A 266 42.32 86.85 -79.36
CA GLY A 266 42.33 88.32 -79.32
C GLY A 266 41.00 88.98 -79.73
N ASP A 267 40.91 90.31 -79.57
CA ASP A 267 39.70 91.17 -79.65
C ASP A 267 38.76 91.01 -80.87
N SER A 268 39.13 90.22 -81.89
CA SER A 268 38.42 90.10 -83.17
C SER A 268 37.52 88.86 -83.32
N GLN A 269 37.34 88.02 -82.30
CA GLN A 269 36.47 86.83 -82.39
C GLN A 269 35.46 86.64 -81.23
N TRP A 270 35.14 87.72 -80.50
CA TRP A 270 34.20 87.67 -79.38
C TRP A 270 32.80 87.16 -79.75
N GLU A 271 32.33 87.41 -80.98
CA GLU A 271 31.05 86.90 -81.49
C GLU A 271 31.02 85.37 -81.60
N ALA A 272 32.12 84.74 -82.01
CA ALA A 272 32.21 83.29 -82.12
C ALA A 272 32.24 82.62 -80.74
N ILE A 273 32.94 83.23 -79.78
CA ILE A 273 32.94 82.78 -78.37
C ILE A 273 31.56 82.94 -77.75
N ALA A 274 30.90 84.09 -77.96
CA ALA A 274 29.55 84.32 -77.47
C ALA A 274 28.56 83.29 -78.04
N ALA A 275 28.65 82.99 -79.35
CA ALA A 275 27.83 81.95 -79.98
C ALA A 275 28.12 80.54 -79.43
N ALA A 276 29.38 80.19 -79.17
CA ALA A 276 29.77 78.90 -78.60
C ALA A 276 29.32 78.74 -77.15
N LEU A 277 29.44 79.79 -76.33
CA LEU A 277 28.93 79.80 -74.95
C LEU A 277 27.41 79.78 -74.92
N GLN A 278 26.74 80.50 -75.83
CA GLN A 278 25.29 80.45 -76.02
C GLN A 278 24.84 79.03 -76.43
N TRP A 279 25.57 78.38 -77.33
CA TRP A 279 25.30 76.99 -77.73
C TRP A 279 25.50 76.01 -76.57
N LEU A 280 26.58 76.14 -75.80
CA LEU A 280 26.81 75.34 -74.59
C LEU A 280 25.71 75.56 -73.53
N TYR A 281 25.32 76.81 -73.31
CA TYR A 281 24.23 77.19 -72.41
C TYR A 281 22.91 76.53 -72.87
N GLU A 282 22.56 76.63 -74.15
CA GLU A 282 21.37 75.97 -74.71
C GLU A 282 21.44 74.45 -74.65
N TYR A 283 22.61 73.85 -74.90
CA TYR A 283 22.81 72.41 -74.91
C TYR A 283 22.71 71.78 -73.51
N PHE A 284 23.25 72.44 -72.48
CA PHE A 284 23.22 71.91 -71.12
C PHE A 284 21.93 72.23 -70.34
N LEU A 285 21.23 73.33 -70.64
CA LEU A 285 20.04 73.76 -69.88
C LEU A 285 18.69 73.45 -70.53
N LYS A 286 18.63 72.93 -71.76
CA LYS A 286 17.38 72.37 -72.30
C LYS A 286 17.06 71.01 -71.65
N PRO A 287 15.79 70.76 -71.25
CA PRO A 287 15.40 69.56 -70.50
C PRO A 287 15.37 68.27 -71.33
N ASP A 288 15.26 68.36 -72.66
CA ASP A 288 15.31 67.20 -73.55
C ASP A 288 16.74 67.00 -74.07
N ARG A 289 17.45 66.02 -73.51
CA ARG A 289 18.74 65.55 -74.02
C ARG A 289 18.58 64.13 -74.56
N PRO A 290 19.12 63.78 -75.74
CA PRO A 290 19.32 62.38 -76.07
C PRO A 290 20.34 61.80 -75.08
N VAL A 291 19.94 60.76 -74.37
CA VAL A 291 20.81 60.01 -73.46
C VAL A 291 21.97 59.45 -74.28
N LEU A 292 23.20 59.84 -73.95
CA LEU A 292 24.40 59.10 -74.37
C LEU A 292 24.36 57.76 -73.63
N THR A 293 23.62 56.81 -74.20
CA THR A 293 23.65 55.43 -73.74
C THR A 293 24.97 54.84 -74.21
N SER A 294 25.84 54.51 -73.25
CA SER A 294 26.97 53.60 -73.44
C SER A 294 26.40 52.22 -73.73
N LYS A 295 26.02 51.98 -74.98
CA LYS A 295 25.63 50.66 -75.45
C LYS A 295 26.89 49.85 -75.74
N GLU A 296 27.59 49.46 -74.68
CA GLU A 296 28.56 48.36 -74.69
C GLU A 296 28.35 47.53 -73.41
N GLU A 297 27.19 46.88 -73.35
CA GLU A 297 27.06 45.58 -72.70
C GLU A 297 27.93 44.58 -73.49
N ARG A 298 29.00 44.13 -72.85
CA ARG A 298 29.46 42.74 -72.93
C ARG A 298 29.63 42.22 -71.52
#